data_AF-A0A1B6VLB8-F1
#
_entry.id   AF-A0A1B6VLB8-F1
#
_cell.length_a   1.000
_cell.length_b   1.000
_cell.length_c   1.000
_cell.angle_alpha   90.00
_cell.angle_beta   90.00
_cell.angle_gamma   90.00
#
_symmetry.space_group_name_H-M   'P 1'
#
loop_
_entity.id
_entity.type
_entity.pdbx_description
1 polymer ?
#
loop_
_entity_poly.entity_id
_entity_poly.type
_entity_poly.pdbx_seq_one_letter_code
_entity_poly.pdbx_strand_id
1 'polypeptide(L)' 'MTDLPIAEARSIIADAVEMAGGQHALARLRDLNQSDISQAVNNGRTDARNRVLNALGYAVIETIRPMRGQNR' A
#
# COMPACT_ATOMS: atom_id res chain seq x y z
N MET A 1 12.24 -4.89 -12.74
CA MET A 1 11.27 -4.58 -11.67
C MET A 1 10.51 -3.34 -12.10
N THR A 2 9.18 -3.42 -12.16
CA THR A 2 8.29 -2.27 -12.39
C THR A 2 7.96 -1.68 -11.03
N ASP A 3 8.73 -0.68 -10.62
CA ASP A 3 8.47 0.03 -9.36
C ASP A 3 7.28 0.98 -9.58
N LEU A 4 6.29 0.90 -8.69
CA LEU A 4 5.13 1.78 -8.71
C LEU A 4 5.36 2.97 -7.77
N PRO A 5 4.97 4.20 -8.14
CA PRO A 5 5.06 5.33 -7.23
C PRO A 5 4.20 5.11 -5.99
N ILE A 6 4.67 5.56 -4.83
CA ILE A 6 3.92 5.43 -3.55
C ILE A 6 2.56 6.15 -3.61
N ALA A 7 2.38 7.10 -4.52
CA ALA A 7 1.10 7.76 -4.79
C ALA A 7 0.02 6.76 -5.27
N GLU A 8 0.42 5.69 -5.96
CA GLU A 8 -0.49 4.65 -6.48
C GLU A 8 -0.92 3.64 -5.41
N ALA A 9 -0.27 3.64 -4.23
CA ALA A 9 -0.55 2.69 -3.16
C ALA A 9 -2.04 2.66 -2.77
N ARG A 10 -2.71 3.81 -2.78
CA ARG A 10 -4.13 3.90 -2.45
C ARG A 10 -4.99 3.20 -3.50
N SER A 11 -4.70 3.37 -4.80
CA SER A 11 -5.45 2.71 -5.87
C SER A 11 -5.28 1.20 -5.79
N ILE A 12 -4.05 0.71 -5.62
CA ILE A 12 -3.75 -0.72 -5.49
C ILE A 12 -4.55 -1.36 -4.35
N ILE A 13 -4.63 -0.68 -3.20
CA ILE A 13 -5.37 -1.18 -2.04
C ILE A 13 -6.88 -1.11 -2.28
N ALA A 14 -7.38 -0.04 -2.91
CA ALA A 14 -8.79 0.09 -3.24
C ALA A 14 -9.25 -1.02 -4.21
N ASP A 15 -8.46 -1.30 -5.25
CA ASP A 15 -8.75 -2.36 -6.22
C ASP A 15 -8.74 -3.74 -5.52
N ALA A 16 -7.79 -3.99 -4.63
CA ALA A 16 -7.75 -5.22 -3.84
C ALA A 16 -8.97 -5.37 -2.92
N VAL A 17 -9.45 -4.26 -2.34
CA VAL A 17 -10.68 -4.24 -1.52
C VAL A 17 -11.90 -4.57 -2.38
N GLU A 18 -12.00 -3.99 -3.58
CA GLU A 18 -13.11 -4.25 -4.51
C GLU A 18 -13.10 -5.71 -4.99
N MET A 19 -11.95 -6.23 -5.42
CA MET A 19 -11.80 -7.63 -5.85
C MET A 19 -12.11 -8.63 -4.74
N ALA A 20 -11.82 -8.30 -3.49
CA ALA A 20 -12.17 -9.14 -2.35
C ALA A 20 -13.66 -9.08 -1.96
N GLY A 21 -14.42 -8.12 -2.49
CA GLY A 21 -15.83 -7.89 -2.09
C GLY A 21 -15.99 -7.05 -0.82
N GLY A 22 -14.99 -6.22 -0.49
CA GLY A 22 -15.02 -5.27 0.61
C GLY A 22 -13.89 -5.45 1.62
N GLN A 23 -13.73 -4.45 2.50
CA GLN A 23 -12.62 -4.40 3.46
C GLN A 23 -12.62 -5.58 4.43
N HIS A 24 -13.81 -6.02 4.88
CA HIS A 24 -13.93 -7.15 5.79
C HIS A 24 -13.53 -8.46 5.11
N ALA A 25 -13.90 -8.65 3.84
CA ALA A 25 -13.52 -9.84 3.09
C ALA A 25 -12.01 -9.88 2.84
N LEU A 26 -11.41 -8.75 2.46
CA LEU A 26 -9.96 -8.63 2.30
C LEU A 26 -9.22 -8.89 3.61
N ALA A 27 -9.71 -8.36 4.74
CA ALA A 27 -9.16 -8.60 6.08
C ALA A 27 -9.07 -10.08 6.40
N ARG A 28 -10.15 -10.84 6.15
CA ARG A 28 -10.16 -12.30 6.35
C ARG A 28 -9.23 -13.03 5.38
N LEU A 29 -9.21 -12.61 4.12
CA LEU A 29 -8.43 -13.26 3.07
C LEU A 29 -6.91 -13.15 3.32
N ARG A 30 -6.47 -12.04 3.89
CA ARG A 30 -5.05 -11.70 4.08
C ARG A 30 -4.59 -11.69 5.53
N ASP A 31 -5.45 -12.14 6.45
CA ASP A 31 -5.20 -12.13 7.89
C ASP A 31 -4.74 -10.75 8.40
N LEU A 32 -5.47 -9.71 7.98
CA LEU A 32 -5.22 -8.32 8.32
C LEU A 32 -6.31 -7.78 9.23
N ASN A 33 -6.00 -6.76 10.02
CA ASN A 33 -7.03 -6.00 10.70
C ASN A 33 -7.80 -5.13 9.70
N GLN A 34 -9.12 -5.13 9.79
CA GLN A 34 -9.96 -4.23 8.99
C GLN A 34 -9.61 -2.76 9.23
N SER A 35 -9.18 -2.40 10.44
CA SER A 35 -8.72 -1.06 10.78
C SER A 35 -7.47 -0.64 9.98
N ASP A 36 -6.53 -1.56 9.73
CA ASP A 36 -5.34 -1.27 8.92
C ASP A 36 -5.72 -0.99 7.46
N ILE A 37 -6.69 -1.74 6.91
CA ILE A 37 -7.23 -1.51 5.56
C ILE A 37 -7.96 -0.17 5.47
N SER A 38 -8.81 0.14 6.45
CA SER A 38 -9.53 1.41 6.50
C SER A 38 -8.56 2.61 6.58
N GLN A 39 -7.51 2.49 7.40
CA GLN A 39 -6.45 3.50 7.46
C GLN A 39 -5.71 3.62 6.13
N ALA A 40 -5.39 2.50 5.47
CA ALA A 40 -4.67 2.53 4.20
C ALA A 40 -5.45 3.18 3.04
N VAL A 41 -6.77 2.98 2.98
CA VAL A 41 -7.64 3.57 1.94
C VAL A 41 -7.93 5.05 2.20
N ASN A 42 -8.04 5.45 3.47
CA ASN A 42 -8.37 6.82 3.88
C ASN A 42 -7.13 7.72 4.08
N ASN A 43 -5.99 7.34 3.50
CA ASN A 43 -4.73 8.09 3.61
C ASN A 43 -4.24 8.28 5.06
N GLY A 44 -4.50 7.29 5.90
CA GLY A 44 -4.07 7.22 7.29
C GLY A 44 -2.59 6.85 7.45
N ARG A 45 -2.25 6.19 8.56
CA ARG A 45 -0.85 5.93 8.95
C ARG A 45 -0.08 5.14 7.90
N THR A 46 1.14 5.59 7.57
CA THR A 46 2.07 4.91 6.64
C THR A 46 2.31 3.46 7.02
N ASP A 47 2.41 3.15 8.32
CA ASP A 47 2.61 1.79 8.83
C ASP A 47 1.47 0.84 8.42
N ALA A 48 0.22 1.30 8.54
CA ALA A 48 -0.95 0.52 8.18
C ALA A 48 -0.98 0.23 6.67
N ARG A 49 -0.69 1.25 5.86
CA ARG A 49 -0.57 1.11 4.40
C ARG A 49 0.51 0.10 4.01
N ASN A 50 1.68 0.19 4.64
CA ASN A 50 2.79 -0.72 4.35
C ASN A 50 2.46 -2.17 4.73
N ARG A 51 1.80 -2.39 5.88
CA ARG A 51 1.31 -3.72 6.27
C ARG A 51 0.34 -4.32 5.26
N VAL A 52 -0.62 -3.52 4.78
CA VAL A 52 -1.58 -3.97 3.76
C VAL A 52 -0.87 -4.29 2.44
N LEU A 53 0.05 -3.42 1.98
CA LEU A 53 0.82 -3.66 0.75
C LEU A 53 1.69 -4.92 0.84
N ASN A 54 2.36 -5.13 1.98
CA ASN A 54 3.15 -6.34 2.21
C ASN A 54 2.28 -7.61 2.16
N ALA A 55 1.08 -7.59 2.76
CA ALA A 55 0.15 -8.70 2.70
C ALA A 55 -0.45 -8.93 1.30
N LEU A 56 -0.47 -7.91 0.45
CA LEU A 56 -0.80 -8.02 -0.98
C LEU A 56 0.39 -8.50 -1.84
N GLY A 57 1.58 -8.68 -1.25
CA GLY A 57 2.78 -9.17 -1.93
C GLY A 57 3.67 -8.06 -2.51
N TYR A 58 3.44 -6.79 -2.16
CA TYR A 58 4.30 -5.68 -2.57
C TYR A 58 5.39 -5.44 -1.53
N ALA A 59 6.62 -5.19 -1.98
CA ALA A 59 7.68 -4.67 -1.13
C ALA A 59 7.64 -3.13 -1.16
N VAL A 60 7.53 -2.49 0.01
CA VAL A 60 7.64 -1.04 0.13
C VAL A 60 9.09 -0.66 0.44
N ILE A 61 9.74 0.07 -0.46
CA ILE A 61 11.14 0.49 -0.32
C ILE A 61 11.18 2.02 -0.29
N GLU A 62 11.73 2.58 0.78
CA GLU A 62 12.07 4.01 0.83
C GLU A 62 13.34 4.25 0.02
N THR A 63 13.25 5.07 -1.02
CA THR A 63 14.38 5.36 -1.90
C THR A 63 14.83 6.81 -1.76
N ILE A 64 16.14 7.02 -1.60
CA ILE A 64 16.76 8.34 -1.73
C ILE A 64 17.14 8.52 -3.20
N ARG A 65 16.65 9.59 -3.83
CA ARG A 65 17.04 9.96 -5.20
C ARG A 65 17.80 11.29 -5.18
N PRO A 66 18.91 11.41 -5.91
CA PRO A 66 19.61 12.69 -6.01
C PRO A 66 18.70 13.72 -6.68
N MET A 67 18.69 14.94 -6.15
CA MET A 67 18.03 16.05 -6.84
C MET A 67 18.77 16.29 -8.16
N ARG A 68 18.00 16.52 -9.21
CA ARG A 68 18.53 16.68 -10.57
C ARG A 68 19.65 17.74 -10.57
N GLY A 69 20.88 17.32 -10.86
CA GLY A 69 22.07 18.19 -10.91
C GLY A 69 22.94 18.27 -9.66
N GLN A 70 22.63 17.55 -8.57
CA GLN A 70 23.42 17.59 -7.32
C GLN A 70 24.52 16.52 -7.21
N ASN A 71 24.45 15.45 -8.00
CA ASN A 71 25.51 14.45 -8.06
C ASN A 71 26.19 14.53 -9.42
N ARG A 72 27.27 15.32 -9.49
CA ARG A 72 28.24 15.28 -10.58
C ARG A 72 29.64 15.18 -10.00
#